data_AF-A0A6P0WZ40-F1
#
_entry.id   AF-A0A6P0WZ40-F1
#
_cell.length_a   1.000
_cell.length_b   1.000
_cell.length_c   1.000
_cell.angle_alpha   90.00
_cell.angle_beta   90.00
_cell.angle_gamma   90.00
#
_symmetry.space_group_name_H-M   'P 1'
#
loop_
_entity.id
_entity.type
_entity.pdbx_description
1 polymer ?
#
loop_
_entity_poly.entity_id
_entity_poly.type
_entity_poly.pdbx_seq_one_letter_code
_entity_poly.pdbx_strand_id
1 'polypeptide(L)'
;MTDNPNYFDTQIYVGDTGNKWSYFDKRSLEALGVTINTHGKIPDVVVHYVNENWLVLIEAVTSHGSVDPKRRHELKALFKDSTAGLVFVSAFLTRKDMAQYLNEISWETEVWIAESPAHMIHFDGERFLGPY
;
A
#
# COMPACT_ATOMS: atom_id res chain seq x y z
N MET A 1 28.23 17.20 0.11
CA MET A 1 26.78 17.42 0.05
C MET A 1 26.41 17.47 -1.42
N THR A 2 25.95 16.36 -1.96
CA THR A 2 25.46 16.26 -3.34
C THR A 2 24.04 15.73 -3.23
N ASP A 3 23.08 16.61 -3.49
CA ASP A 3 21.68 16.24 -3.69
C ASP A 3 21.62 15.24 -4.84
N ASN A 4 21.22 14.00 -4.54
CA ASN A 4 20.96 12.97 -5.52
C ASN A 4 19.45 12.98 -5.81
N PRO A 5 18.99 13.43 -6.98
CA PRO A 5 17.57 13.63 -7.25
C PRO A 5 16.84 12.35 -7.67
N ASN A 6 17.47 11.18 -7.59
CA ASN A 6 16.85 9.92 -7.98
C ASN A 6 16.10 9.26 -6.82
N TYR A 7 15.04 9.91 -6.35
CA TYR A 7 14.04 9.34 -5.45
C TYR A 7 12.92 8.70 -6.27
N PHE A 8 13.28 7.76 -7.15
CA PHE A 8 12.28 6.89 -7.77
C PHE A 8 12.51 5.49 -7.23
N ASP A 9 11.86 5.24 -6.10
CA ASP A 9 11.44 3.90 -5.70
C ASP A 9 10.78 3.25 -6.92
N THR A 10 11.22 2.05 -7.29
CA THR A 10 10.70 1.39 -8.50
C THR A 10 9.20 1.19 -8.35
N GLN A 11 8.41 1.99 -9.06
CA GLN A 11 6.97 1.76 -9.17
C GLN A 11 6.78 0.42 -9.88
N ILE A 12 6.11 -0.51 -9.21
CA ILE A 12 5.89 -1.87 -9.75
C ILE A 12 4.51 -1.97 -10.39
N TYR A 13 3.51 -1.33 -9.80
CA TYR A 13 2.16 -1.29 -10.35
C TYR A 13 1.37 -0.05 -9.94
N VAL A 14 0.67 0.53 -10.90
CA VAL A 14 -0.40 1.52 -10.68
C VAL A 14 -1.60 1.05 -11.47
N GLY A 15 -2.70 0.75 -10.78
CA GLY A 15 -3.99 0.36 -11.35
C GLY A 15 -5.00 1.47 -11.15
N ASP A 16 -5.47 2.07 -12.23
CA ASP A 16 -6.61 2.98 -12.19
C ASP A 16 -7.92 2.17 -12.21
N THR A 17 -8.72 2.29 -11.15
CA THR A 17 -10.12 1.84 -11.11
C THR A 17 -10.99 2.79 -11.95
N GLY A 18 -10.74 2.87 -13.26
CA GLY A 18 -11.55 3.72 -14.13
C GLY A 18 -11.13 3.80 -15.59
N ASN A 19 -9.83 3.83 -15.89
CA ASN A 19 -9.34 3.90 -17.27
C ASN A 19 -8.12 3.01 -17.53
N LYS A 20 -7.97 2.62 -18.79
CA LYS A 20 -7.02 1.64 -19.36
C LYS A 20 -5.53 2.04 -19.26
N TRP A 21 -5.05 2.53 -18.13
CA TRP A 21 -3.64 2.81 -17.87
C TRP A 21 -3.18 2.05 -16.64
N SER A 22 -2.81 0.77 -16.84
CA SER A 22 -2.09 0.00 -15.82
C SER A 22 -0.63 -0.11 -16.22
N TYR A 23 0.26 0.61 -15.56
CA TYR A 23 1.67 0.22 -15.60
C TYR A 23 1.78 -1.02 -14.71
N PHE A 24 2.18 -2.15 -15.28
CA PHE A 24 2.31 -3.41 -14.56
C PHE A 24 3.64 -4.06 -14.93
N ASP A 25 4.62 -3.91 -14.06
CA ASP A 25 5.88 -4.63 -14.19
C ASP A 25 5.75 -6.03 -13.60
N LYS A 26 5.17 -6.91 -14.41
CA LYS A 26 4.98 -8.32 -14.06
C LYS A 26 6.29 -9.01 -13.68
N ARG A 27 7.40 -8.68 -14.36
CA ARG A 27 8.69 -9.35 -14.14
C ARG A 27 9.25 -9.01 -12.76
N SER A 28 9.12 -7.75 -12.35
CA SER A 28 9.57 -7.33 -11.02
C SER A 28 8.73 -7.97 -9.90
N LEU A 29 7.42 -8.18 -10.09
CA LEU A 29 6.60 -8.94 -9.14
C LEU A 29 6.94 -10.44 -9.11
N GLU A 30 7.09 -11.05 -10.29
CA GLU A 30 7.48 -12.46 -10.40
C GLU A 30 8.84 -12.72 -9.74
N ALA A 31 9.80 -11.79 -9.89
CA ALA A 31 11.10 -11.84 -9.23
C ALA A 31 11.00 -11.80 -7.69
N LEU A 32 9.93 -11.20 -7.16
CA LEU A 32 9.63 -11.20 -5.73
C LEU A 32 8.83 -12.43 -5.27
N GLY A 33 8.49 -13.36 -6.18
CA GLY A 33 7.68 -14.55 -5.87
C GLY A 33 6.18 -14.33 -6.00
N VAL A 34 5.74 -13.14 -6.45
CA VAL A 34 4.33 -12.79 -6.58
C VAL A 34 3.85 -13.10 -7.99
N THR A 35 3.00 -14.11 -8.12
CA THR A 35 2.31 -14.41 -9.38
C THR A 35 0.86 -13.98 -9.27
N ILE A 36 0.49 -12.93 -10.01
CA ILE A 36 -0.89 -12.45 -10.00
C ILE A 36 -1.69 -13.20 -11.07
N ASN A 37 -2.61 -14.04 -10.59
CA ASN A 37 -3.60 -14.72 -11.42
C ASN A 37 -4.77 -13.76 -11.66
N THR A 38 -5.40 -13.82 -12.84
CA THR A 38 -6.48 -12.91 -13.29
C THR A 38 -7.76 -12.88 -12.44
N HIS A 39 -7.81 -13.62 -11.33
CA HIS A 39 -8.97 -13.70 -10.43
C HIS A 39 -8.80 -12.94 -9.11
N GLY A 40 -7.58 -12.54 -8.73
CA GLY A 40 -7.35 -11.75 -7.51
C GLY A 40 -7.44 -10.25 -7.78
N LYS A 41 -8.25 -9.51 -7.02
CA LYS A 41 -8.28 -8.04 -7.10
C LYS A 41 -7.01 -7.46 -6.46
N ILE A 42 -6.10 -6.95 -7.28
CA ILE A 42 -4.89 -6.21 -6.88
C ILE A 42 -5.32 -4.91 -6.18
N PRO A 43 -4.56 -4.37 -5.20
CA PRO A 43 -4.80 -3.01 -4.68
C PRO A 43 -4.60 -1.97 -5.79
N ASP A 44 -5.13 -0.75 -5.60
CA ASP A 44 -5.01 0.32 -6.60
C ASP A 44 -3.55 0.64 -6.94
N VAL A 45 -2.62 0.59 -5.98
CA VAL A 45 -1.18 0.80 -6.24
C VAL A 45 -0.31 -0.23 -5.51
N VAL A 46 0.76 -0.68 -6.16
CA VAL A 46 1.84 -1.46 -5.55
C VAL A 46 3.19 -0.81 -5.82
N VAL A 47 3.90 -0.45 -4.76
CA VAL A 47 5.26 0.12 -4.83
C VAL A 47 6.24 -0.85 -4.20
N HIS A 48 7.39 -1.08 -4.84
CA HIS A 48 8.50 -1.78 -4.19
C HIS A 48 9.48 -0.76 -3.64
N TYR A 49 9.50 -0.67 -2.31
CA TYR A 49 10.52 0.08 -1.62
C TYR A 49 11.77 -0.80 -1.51
N VAL A 50 12.65 -0.65 -2.50
CA VAL A 50 13.78 -1.55 -2.75
C VAL A 50 14.74 -1.61 -1.57
N ASN A 51 14.99 -0.48 -0.90
CA ASN A 51 15.96 -0.36 0.18
C ASN A 51 15.67 -1.29 1.37
N GLU A 52 14.40 -1.38 1.77
CA GLU A 52 13.95 -2.23 2.89
C GLU A 52 13.31 -3.55 2.41
N ASN A 53 13.26 -3.74 1.09
CA ASN A 53 12.57 -4.83 0.43
C ASN A 53 11.10 -4.97 0.89
N TRP A 54 10.33 -3.89 0.76
CA TRP A 54 8.89 -3.87 1.08
C TRP A 54 8.03 -3.72 -0.16
N LEU A 55 6.93 -4.47 -0.22
CA LEU A 55 5.81 -4.19 -1.09
C LEU A 55 4.77 -3.36 -0.34
N VAL A 56 4.63 -2.11 -0.74
CA VAL A 56 3.62 -1.18 -0.23
C VAL A 56 2.37 -1.35 -1.09
N LEU A 57 1.32 -1.91 -0.48
CA LEU A 57 0.03 -2.23 -1.07
C LEU A 57 -0.97 -1.15 -0.68
N ILE A 58 -1.37 -0.29 -1.63
CA ILE A 58 -2.11 0.94 -1.36
C ILE A 58 -3.51 0.84 -1.97
N GLU A 59 -4.54 1.05 -1.16
CA GLU A 59 -5.92 1.28 -1.62
C GLU A 59 -6.21 2.79 -1.58
N ALA A 60 -6.61 3.36 -2.71
CA ALA A 60 -7.05 4.75 -2.80
C ALA A 60 -8.52 4.82 -2.39
N VAL A 61 -8.77 5.26 -1.15
CA VAL A 61 -10.11 5.18 -0.57
C VAL A 61 -11.02 6.21 -1.22
N THR A 62 -11.85 5.70 -2.12
CA THR A 62 -12.96 6.39 -2.76
C THR A 62 -14.27 5.78 -2.28
N SER A 63 -15.07 5.16 -3.15
CA SER A 63 -16.29 4.43 -2.78
C SER A 63 -16.05 2.97 -2.41
N HIS A 64 -14.88 2.40 -2.71
CA HIS A 64 -14.58 0.97 -2.54
C HIS A 64 -14.12 0.57 -1.13
N GLY A 65 -13.89 1.55 -0.24
CA GLY A 65 -13.54 1.33 1.17
C GLY A 65 -12.04 1.29 1.46
N SER A 66 -11.69 1.38 2.74
CA SER A 66 -10.32 1.26 3.26
C SER A 66 -9.81 -0.19 3.30
N VAL A 67 -8.55 -0.38 3.66
CA VAL A 67 -8.02 -1.71 4.02
C VAL A 67 -8.64 -2.15 5.35
N ASP A 68 -9.78 -2.84 5.26
CA ASP A 68 -10.43 -3.50 6.39
C ASP A 68 -9.79 -4.87 6.71
N PRO A 69 -10.16 -5.55 7.82
CA PRO A 69 -9.58 -6.84 8.18
C PRO A 69 -9.74 -7.93 7.11
N LYS A 70 -10.85 -7.91 6.37
CA LYS A 70 -11.12 -8.89 5.31
C LYS A 70 -10.20 -8.62 4.12
N ARG A 71 -10.12 -7.37 3.66
CA ARG A 71 -9.28 -6.95 2.54
C ARG A 71 -7.82 -7.17 2.86
N ARG A 72 -7.38 -6.87 4.08
CA ARG A 72 -6.02 -7.19 4.56
C ARG A 72 -5.72 -8.67 4.44
N HIS A 73 -6.64 -9.55 4.86
CA HIS A 73 -6.46 -11.00 4.75
C HIS A 73 -6.38 -11.46 3.28
N GLU A 74 -7.23 -10.92 2.40
CA GLU A 74 -7.19 -11.20 0.96
C GLU A 74 -5.85 -10.80 0.34
N LEU A 75 -5.35 -9.60 0.64
CA LEU A 75 -4.07 -9.12 0.15
C LEU A 75 -2.91 -9.95 0.70
N LYS A 76 -2.94 -10.29 1.99
CA LYS A 76 -1.92 -11.18 2.59
C LYS A 76 -1.90 -12.56 1.93
N ALA A 77 -3.07 -13.09 1.55
CA ALA A 77 -3.16 -14.36 0.81
C ALA A 77 -2.65 -14.23 -0.63
N LEU A 78 -2.98 -13.12 -1.31
CA LEU A 78 -2.57 -12.85 -2.69
C LEU A 78 -1.04 -12.68 -2.82
N PHE A 79 -0.41 -12.08 -1.81
CA PHE A 79 1.03 -11.83 -1.76
C PHE A 79 1.80 -12.77 -0.82
N LYS A 80 1.21 -13.92 -0.45
CA LYS A 80 1.77 -14.82 0.58
C LYS A 80 3.17 -15.36 0.27
N ASP A 81 3.48 -15.52 -1.02
CA ASP A 81 4.74 -16.08 -1.52
C ASP A 81 5.77 -14.97 -1.81
N SER A 82 5.44 -13.71 -1.49
CA SER A 82 6.34 -12.58 -1.60
C SER A 82 7.55 -12.75 -0.69
N THR A 83 8.72 -12.54 -1.26
CA THR A 83 10.00 -12.43 -0.53
C THR A 83 10.18 -11.05 0.12
N ALA A 84 9.40 -10.05 -0.28
CA ALA A 84 9.34 -8.72 0.31
C ALA A 84 8.34 -8.66 1.46
N GLY A 85 8.65 -7.83 2.47
CA GLY A 85 7.72 -7.53 3.56
C GLY A 85 6.49 -6.76 3.05
N LEU A 86 5.31 -7.04 3.60
CA LEU A 86 4.06 -6.41 3.15
C LEU A 86 3.70 -5.23 4.05
N VAL A 87 3.48 -4.07 3.44
CA VAL A 87 2.96 -2.86 4.09
C VAL A 87 1.61 -2.54 3.47
N PHE A 88 0.56 -2.43 4.28
CA PHE A 88 -0.79 -2.15 3.81
C PHE A 88 -1.14 -0.69 4.10
N VAL A 89 -1.59 0.05 3.09
CA VAL A 89 -1.87 1.49 3.23
C VAL A 89 -3.28 1.80 2.73
N SER A 90 -4.07 2.48 3.56
CA SER A 90 -5.28 3.18 3.10
C SER A 90 -4.93 4.64 2.83
N ALA A 91 -5.10 5.09 1.60
CA ALA A 91 -4.82 6.47 1.20
C ALA A 91 -6.12 7.29 1.11
N PHE A 92 -6.19 8.39 1.85
CA PHE A 92 -7.33 9.32 1.85
C PHE A 92 -6.92 10.71 1.34
N LEU A 93 -7.88 11.48 0.82
CA LEU A 93 -7.63 12.88 0.48
C LEU A 93 -7.51 13.74 1.75
N THR A 94 -8.44 13.59 2.69
CA THR A 94 -8.49 14.39 3.91
C THR A 94 -8.69 13.54 5.17
N ARG A 95 -8.36 14.09 6.34
CA ARG A 95 -8.68 13.46 7.64
C ARG A 95 -10.19 13.28 7.85
N LYS A 96 -10.98 14.18 7.26
CA LYS A 96 -12.45 14.12 7.32
C LYS A 96 -12.99 12.91 6.56
N ASP A 97 -12.39 12.57 5.43
CA ASP A 97 -12.75 11.36 4.67
C ASP A 97 -12.37 10.12 5.46
N MET A 98 -11.16 10.08 6.01
CA MET A 98 -10.68 8.99 6.87
C MET A 98 -11.60 8.73 8.09
N ALA A 99 -12.10 9.79 8.74
CA ALA A 99 -12.93 9.66 9.94
C ALA A 99 -14.19 8.81 9.72
N GLN A 100 -14.71 8.74 8.50
CA GLN A 100 -15.89 7.93 8.14
C GLN A 100 -15.59 6.43 8.17
N TYR A 101 -14.32 6.05 8.00
CA TYR A 101 -13.85 4.66 7.93
C TYR A 101 -13.07 4.22 9.18
N LEU A 102 -12.95 5.09 10.19
CA LEU A 102 -12.08 4.87 11.35
C LEU A 102 -12.34 3.53 12.07
N ASN A 103 -13.59 3.09 12.12
CA ASN A 103 -14.00 1.85 12.78
C ASN A 103 -13.77 0.59 11.92
N GLU A 104 -13.47 0.76 10.63
CA GLU A 104 -13.33 -0.32 9.65
C GLU A 104 -11.85 -0.56 9.30
N ILE A 105 -10.98 0.44 9.46
CA ILE A 105 -9.54 0.32 9.20
C ILE A 105 -8.96 -0.80 10.07
N SER A 106 -8.28 -1.75 9.42
CA SER A 106 -7.66 -2.87 10.10
C SER A 106 -6.48 -2.40 10.99
N TRP A 107 -6.33 -3.01 12.16
CA TRP A 107 -5.05 -3.04 12.85
C TRP A 107 -3.94 -3.63 11.99
N GLU A 108 -2.69 -3.32 12.34
CA GLU A 108 -1.48 -3.71 11.61
C GLU A 108 -1.52 -3.21 10.15
N THR A 109 -1.99 -1.97 9.98
CA THR A 109 -2.00 -1.23 8.70
C THR A 109 -1.64 0.24 8.91
N GLU A 110 -1.35 0.91 7.81
CA GLU A 110 -0.98 2.32 7.78
C GLU A 110 -2.04 3.16 7.07
N VAL A 111 -2.09 4.44 7.42
CA VAL A 111 -2.93 5.43 6.75
C VAL A 111 -2.08 6.60 6.29
N TRP A 112 -2.21 6.95 5.01
CA TRP A 112 -1.64 8.14 4.41
C TRP A 112 -2.75 9.12 4.03
N ILE A 113 -2.50 10.41 4.20
CA ILE A 113 -3.49 11.47 3.92
C ILE A 113 -2.86 12.53 3.04
N ALA A 114 -3.43 12.77 1.87
CA ALA A 114 -2.90 13.72 0.89
C ALA A 114 -2.80 15.15 1.42
N GLU A 115 -3.75 15.58 2.27
CA GLU A 115 -3.73 16.87 2.98
C GLU A 115 -2.52 17.04 3.93
N SER A 116 -1.89 15.93 4.36
CA SER A 116 -0.73 15.93 5.27
C SER A 116 0.33 14.94 4.80
N PRO A 117 0.93 15.16 3.61
CA PRO A 117 1.64 14.11 2.88
C PRO A 117 2.96 13.66 3.51
N ALA A 118 3.51 14.48 4.42
CA ALA A 118 4.72 14.19 5.19
C ALA A 118 4.47 13.32 6.44
N HIS A 119 3.22 12.92 6.70
CA HIS A 119 2.82 12.19 7.89
C HIS A 119 2.15 10.87 7.53
N MET A 120 2.30 9.89 8.42
CA MET A 120 1.61 8.60 8.41
C MET A 120 0.91 8.39 9.75
N ILE A 121 -0.22 7.70 9.74
CA ILE A 121 -0.89 7.22 10.95
C ILE A 121 -0.74 5.70 11.00
N HIS A 122 -0.21 5.20 12.11
CA HIS A 122 0.04 3.79 12.35
C HIS A 122 -1.09 3.19 13.19
N PHE A 123 -1.83 2.22 12.64
CA PHE A 123 -2.84 1.47 13.38
C PHE A 123 -2.20 0.24 14.03
N ASP A 124 -1.53 0.47 15.17
CA ASP A 124 -0.83 -0.52 16.00
C ASP A 124 0.40 -1.17 15.33
N GLY A 125 1.11 -1.97 16.12
CA GLY A 125 2.26 -2.78 15.77
C GLY A 125 3.15 -3.01 16.99
N GLU A 126 3.88 -4.13 17.04
CA GLU A 126 4.79 -4.48 18.15
C GLU A 126 5.98 -3.49 18.34
N ARG A 127 6.09 -2.46 17.49
CA ARG A 127 7.32 -1.70 17.26
C ARG A 127 7.30 -0.22 17.67
N PHE A 128 6.16 0.34 18.09
CA PHE A 128 6.05 1.79 18.23
C PHE A 128 5.56 2.22 19.61
N LEU A 129 6.50 2.31 20.55
CA LEU A 129 6.37 3.12 21.77
C LEU A 129 7.72 3.82 22.02
N GLY A 130 7.73 5.15 22.05
CA GLY A 130 8.93 5.96 22.29
C GLY A 130 8.61 7.45 22.20
N PRO A 131 9.44 8.32 22.80
CA PRO A 131 9.27 9.77 22.71
C PRO A 131 9.49 10.28 21.28
N TYR A 132 8.78 11.34 20.91
CA TYR A 132 8.93 12.07 19.64
C TYR A 132 10.17 12.96 19.63
#